data_AF-A0A183KYT3-F1
#
_entry.id   AF-A0A183KYT3-F1
#
_cell.length_a   1.000
_cell.length_b   1.000
_cell.length_c   1.000
_cell.angle_alpha   90.00
_cell.angle_beta   90.00
_cell.angle_gamma   90.00
#
_symmetry.space_group_name_H-M   'P 1'
#
loop_
_entity.id
_entity.type
_entity.pdbx_description
1 polymer ?
#
loop_
_entity_poly.entity_id
_entity_poly.type
_entity_poly.pdbx_seq_one_letter_code
_entity_poly.pdbx_strand_id
1 'polypeptide(L)'
;MEAGDQRLAHTPFVPSGYWSPCAPLTLELHLSNPSTVRAACRAIRNCVSRSPELRSSFLTSDSGADTGLEKLLNSALKIPSCCDEAKAALRDLDCKVELQELWNGRSQSGLLNSS
;
A
#
# COMPACT_ATOMS: atom_id res chain seq x y z
N MET A 1 29.32 -26.81 24.14
CA MET A 1 27.94 -27.26 23.84
C MET A 1 27.03 -26.07 24.03
N GLU A 2 27.01 -25.18 23.04
CA GLU A 2 25.98 -24.15 22.96
C GLU A 2 24.96 -24.63 21.93
N ALA A 3 23.74 -24.80 22.43
CA ALA A 3 22.60 -25.31 21.70
C ALA A 3 22.28 -24.35 20.56
N GLY A 4 22.17 -24.91 19.35
CA GLY A 4 21.68 -24.18 18.19
C GLY A 4 20.27 -23.68 18.45
N ASP A 5 20.10 -22.37 18.32
CA ASP A 5 18.81 -21.77 17.99
C ASP A 5 18.93 -21.13 16.60
N GLN A 6 19.20 -21.99 15.62
CA GLN A 6 18.98 -21.65 14.22
C GLN A 6 17.48 -21.66 13.98
N ARG A 7 16.83 -20.52 14.20
CA ARG A 7 15.52 -20.26 13.62
C ARG A 7 15.66 -20.32 12.09
N LEU A 8 15.39 -21.51 11.55
CA LEU A 8 15.15 -21.78 10.14
C LEU A 8 14.02 -20.86 9.64
N ALA A 9 14.37 -19.65 9.21
CA ALA A 9 13.54 -18.91 8.27
C ALA A 9 13.91 -19.39 6.87
N HIS A 10 13.39 -20.55 6.48
CA HIS A 10 13.30 -20.94 5.08
C HIS A 10 12.26 -20.06 4.38
N THR A 11 12.51 -18.76 4.30
CA THR A 11 11.88 -17.92 3.29
C THR A 11 12.52 -18.32 1.97
N PRO A 12 11.78 -18.83 0.98
CA PRO A 12 12.37 -19.06 -0.33
C PRO A 12 13.01 -17.74 -0.75
N PHE A 13 14.28 -17.81 -1.12
CA PHE A 13 15.05 -16.70 -1.67
C PHE A 13 14.40 -16.32 -2.99
N VAL A 14 13.30 -15.58 -2.93
CA VAL A 14 12.77 -14.85 -4.07
C VAL A 14 13.46 -13.50 -3.98
N PRO A 15 14.32 -13.15 -4.95
CA PRO A 15 14.95 -11.84 -4.95
C PRO A 15 13.87 -10.77 -4.77
N SER A 16 14.12 -9.78 -3.92
CA SER A 16 13.22 -8.66 -3.67
C SER A 16 12.71 -8.00 -4.96
N GLY A 17 13.46 -8.10 -6.06
CA GLY A 17 13.08 -7.62 -7.37
C GLY A 17 11.97 -8.39 -8.10
N TYR A 18 11.62 -9.63 -7.73
CA TYR A 18 10.61 -10.40 -8.49
C TYR A 18 9.17 -9.96 -8.23
N TRP A 19 8.88 -9.44 -7.03
CA TRP A 19 7.51 -9.07 -6.63
C TRP A 19 7.16 -7.59 -6.93
N SER A 20 8.12 -6.78 -7.36
CA SER A 20 7.97 -5.34 -7.55
C SER A 20 7.39 -4.91 -8.92
N PRO A 21 7.84 -5.42 -10.09
CA PRO A 21 7.63 -4.70 -11.36
C PRO A 21 6.19 -4.76 -11.89
N CYS A 22 5.39 -5.77 -11.49
CA CYS A 22 4.07 -5.96 -12.08
C CYS A 22 2.98 -5.04 -11.51
N ALA A 23 3.11 -4.59 -10.26
CA ALA A 23 2.05 -3.79 -9.64
C ALA A 23 1.96 -2.35 -10.19
N PRO A 24 3.08 -1.62 -10.40
CA PRO A 24 3.06 -0.32 -11.07
C PRO A 24 2.50 -0.42 -12.49
N LEU A 25 2.94 -1.41 -13.27
CA LEU A 25 2.47 -1.61 -14.65
C LEU A 25 0.96 -1.90 -14.72
N THR A 26 0.44 -2.67 -13.76
CA THR A 26 -1.01 -2.95 -13.67
C THR A 26 -1.81 -1.68 -13.41
N LEU A 27 -1.32 -0.79 -12.55
CA LEU A 27 -1.97 0.51 -12.29
C LEU A 27 -1.93 1.43 -13.51
N GLU A 28 -0.82 1.45 -14.23
CA GLU A 28 -0.67 2.24 -15.46
C GLU A 28 -1.66 1.81 -16.55
N LEU A 29 -1.80 0.50 -16.78
CA LEU A 29 -2.66 -0.04 -17.85
C LEU A 29 -4.15 -0.04 -17.49
N HIS A 30 -4.50 -0.12 -16.20
CA HIS A 30 -5.87 -0.36 -15.75
C HIS A 30 -6.44 0.70 -14.82
N LEU A 31 -5.93 1.94 -14.88
CA LEU A 31 -6.43 3.05 -14.07
C LEU A 31 -7.94 3.31 -14.27
N SER A 32 -8.49 2.99 -15.44
CA SER A 32 -9.92 3.11 -15.75
C SER A 32 -10.81 2.03 -15.10
N ASN A 33 -10.23 0.98 -14.50
CA ASN A 33 -10.98 -0.11 -13.87
C ASN A 33 -10.84 -0.06 -12.33
N PRO A 34 -11.85 0.41 -11.59
CA PRO A 34 -11.78 0.56 -10.13
C PRO A 34 -11.53 -0.75 -9.38
N SER A 35 -11.99 -1.89 -9.89
CA SER A 35 -11.76 -3.19 -9.26
C SER A 35 -10.30 -3.62 -9.36
N THR A 36 -9.69 -3.41 -10.53
CA THR A 36 -8.26 -3.69 -10.74
C THR A 36 -7.39 -2.76 -9.90
N VAL A 37 -7.73 -1.46 -9.85
CA VAL A 37 -7.00 -0.48 -9.02
C VAL A 37 -7.03 -0.87 -7.54
N ARG A 38 -8.19 -1.24 -6.99
CA ARG A 38 -8.29 -1.72 -5.60
C ARG A 38 -7.47 -2.99 -5.37
N ALA A 39 -7.55 -3.95 -6.29
CA ALA A 39 -6.78 -5.19 -6.18
C ALA A 39 -5.26 -4.91 -6.18
N ALA A 40 -4.79 -4.03 -7.07
CA ALA A 40 -3.40 -3.61 -7.12
C ALA A 40 -2.96 -2.89 -5.84
N CYS A 41 -3.75 -1.95 -5.32
CA CYS A 41 -3.46 -1.28 -4.05
C CYS A 41 -3.35 -2.28 -2.89
N ARG A 42 -4.28 -3.23 -2.80
CA ARG A 42 -4.24 -4.30 -1.77
C ARG A 42 -3.04 -5.21 -1.91
N ALA A 43 -2.64 -5.54 -3.14
CA ALA A 43 -1.46 -6.36 -3.41
C ALA A 43 -0.18 -5.64 -2.96
N ILE A 44 -0.02 -4.36 -3.33
CA ILE A 44 1.12 -3.53 -2.92
C ILE A 44 1.23 -3.51 -1.39
N ARG A 45 0.12 -3.17 -0.70
CA ARG A 45 0.06 -3.15 0.77
C ARG A 45 0.46 -4.48 1.39
N ASN A 46 -0.04 -5.59 0.86
CA ASN A 46 0.30 -6.93 1.35
C ASN A 46 1.79 -7.26 1.15
N CYS A 47 2.40 -6.81 0.05
CA CYS A 47 3.84 -6.99 -0.17
C CYS A 47 4.66 -6.17 0.82
N VAL A 48 4.43 -4.85 0.92
CA VAL A 48 5.24 -3.97 1.77
C VAL A 48 4.99 -4.17 3.27
N SER A 49 3.82 -4.67 3.66
CA SER A 49 3.55 -5.04 5.06
C SER A 49 4.36 -6.25 5.54
N ARG A 50 4.71 -7.15 4.63
CA ARG A 50 5.50 -8.36 4.92
C ARG A 50 7.00 -8.14 4.73
N SER A 51 7.37 -7.21 3.85
CA SER A 51 8.76 -6.90 3.54
C SER A 51 8.91 -5.38 3.30
N PRO A 52 9.12 -4.59 4.37
CA PRO A 52 9.34 -3.14 4.31
C PRO A 52 10.46 -2.71 3.37
N GLU A 53 11.44 -3.58 3.13
CA GLU A 53 12.61 -3.34 2.28
C GLU A 53 12.22 -3.20 0.80
N LEU A 54 11.03 -3.69 0.42
CA LEU A 54 10.50 -3.58 -0.94
C LEU A 54 10.01 -2.17 -1.28
N ARG A 55 9.76 -1.30 -0.30
CA ARG A 55 9.24 0.07 -0.55
C ARG A 55 10.12 0.83 -1.52
N SER A 56 11.43 0.78 -1.32
CA SER A 56 12.40 1.40 -2.22
C SER A 56 12.29 0.81 -3.63
N SER A 57 12.21 -0.52 -3.77
CA SER A 57 12.07 -1.17 -5.08
C SER A 57 10.75 -0.86 -5.80
N PHE A 58 9.69 -0.48 -5.08
CA PHE A 58 8.42 -0.04 -5.68
C PHE A 58 8.46 1.41 -6.18
N LEU A 59 9.28 2.25 -5.54
CA LEU A 59 9.41 3.67 -5.86
C LEU A 59 10.56 3.93 -6.85
N THR A 60 11.65 3.16 -6.79
CA THR A 60 12.84 3.30 -7.63
C THR A 60 13.06 2.07 -8.50
N SER A 61 13.27 2.25 -9.80
CA SER A 61 13.71 1.20 -10.72
C SER A 61 15.21 0.90 -10.54
N ASP A 62 15.69 -0.20 -11.16
CA ASP A 62 17.12 -0.57 -11.16
C ASP A 62 18.03 0.52 -11.78
N SER A 63 17.46 1.41 -12.61
CA SER A 63 18.15 2.58 -13.17
C SER A 63 18.20 3.78 -12.22
N GLY A 64 17.66 3.67 -11.00
CA GLY A 64 17.52 4.75 -10.04
C GLY A 64 16.46 5.78 -10.42
N ALA A 65 15.66 5.52 -11.47
CA ALA A 65 14.57 6.39 -11.88
C ALA A 65 13.32 6.12 -11.03
N ASP A 66 12.54 7.17 -10.80
CA ASP A 66 11.25 7.06 -10.14
C ASP A 66 10.31 6.20 -11.01
N THR A 67 9.77 5.11 -10.45
CA THR A 67 8.85 4.19 -11.15
C THR A 67 7.53 4.90 -11.49
N GLY A 68 7.27 6.07 -10.89
CA GLY A 68 6.04 6.82 -11.08
C GLY A 68 4.86 6.22 -10.31
N LEU A 69 5.09 5.20 -9.48
CA LEU A 69 4.05 4.53 -8.71
C LEU A 69 3.32 5.51 -7.78
N GLU A 70 4.04 6.41 -7.12
CA GLU A 70 3.42 7.44 -6.28
C GLU A 70 2.47 8.33 -7.12
N LYS A 71 2.84 8.69 -8.35
CA LYS A 71 1.99 9.48 -9.25
C LYS A 71 0.76 8.70 -9.71
N LEU A 72 0.92 7.40 -9.96
CA LEU A 72 -0.19 6.50 -10.31
C LEU A 72 -1.17 6.36 -9.15
N LEU A 73 -0.67 6.16 -7.92
CA LEU A 73 -1.50 6.09 -6.71
C LEU A 73 -2.20 7.43 -6.42
N ASN A 74 -1.53 8.56 -6.61
CA ASN A 74 -2.15 9.88 -6.54
C ASN A 74 -3.25 10.06 -7.60
N SER A 75 -3.09 9.47 -8.79
CA SER A 75 -4.14 9.48 -9.81
C SER A 75 -5.32 8.59 -9.42
N ALA A 76 -5.07 7.47 -8.73
CA ALA A 76 -6.13 6.61 -8.18
C ALA A 76 -6.97 7.30 -7.08
N LEU A 77 -6.44 8.30 -6.37
CA LEU A 77 -7.22 9.11 -5.42
C LEU A 77 -8.39 9.86 -6.06
N LYS A 78 -8.32 10.13 -7.37
CA LYS A 78 -9.41 10.77 -8.13
C LYS A 78 -10.60 9.84 -8.36
N ILE A 79 -10.45 8.54 -8.08
CA ILE A 79 -11.50 7.53 -8.21
C ILE A 79 -12.15 7.35 -6.83
N PRO A 80 -13.41 7.80 -6.63
CA PRO A 80 -14.02 7.83 -5.30
C PRO A 80 -14.07 6.46 -4.61
N SER A 81 -14.29 5.39 -5.37
CA SER A 81 -14.37 4.02 -4.86
C SER A 81 -13.02 3.37 -4.52
N CYS A 82 -11.89 4.03 -4.80
CA CYS A 82 -10.54 3.50 -4.57
C CYS A 82 -9.72 4.38 -3.61
N CYS A 83 -10.29 5.49 -3.13
CA CYS A 83 -9.55 6.53 -2.40
C CYS A 83 -8.89 5.96 -1.13
N ASP A 84 -9.62 5.16 -0.35
CA ASP A 84 -9.11 4.59 0.91
C ASP A 84 -7.98 3.58 0.67
N GLU A 85 -8.12 2.70 -0.33
CA GLU A 85 -7.07 1.75 -0.68
C GLU A 85 -5.82 2.43 -1.21
N ALA A 86 -5.98 3.48 -2.03
CA ALA A 86 -4.86 4.25 -2.57
C ALA A 86 -4.13 5.04 -1.46
N LYS A 87 -4.86 5.70 -0.55
CA LYS A 87 -4.27 6.36 0.63
C LYS A 87 -3.53 5.36 1.52
N ALA A 88 -4.11 4.19 1.76
CA ALA A 88 -3.47 3.17 2.57
C ALA A 88 -2.21 2.60 1.90
N ALA A 89 -2.22 2.45 0.57
CA ALA A 89 -1.04 2.02 -0.19
C ALA A 89 0.08 3.05 -0.14
N LEU A 90 -0.22 4.34 -0.33
CA LEU A 90 0.74 5.43 -0.20
C LEU A 90 1.36 5.48 1.21
N ARG A 91 0.53 5.36 2.26
CA ARG A 91 1.02 5.30 3.64
C ARG A 91 1.94 4.11 3.89
N ASP A 92 1.57 2.92 3.41
CA ASP A 92 2.36 1.70 3.62
C ASP A 92 3.70 1.73 2.84
N LEU A 93 3.77 2.53 1.77
CA LEU A 93 4.97 2.88 1.00
C LEU A 93 5.81 4.00 1.63
N ASP A 94 5.38 4.58 2.76
CA ASP A 94 6.00 5.72 3.42
C ASP A 94 5.95 7.04 2.60
N CYS A 95 5.00 7.13 1.66
CA CYS A 95 4.69 8.38 0.95
C CYS A 95 3.84 9.31 1.84
N LYS A 96 3.90 10.62 1.59
CA LYS A 96 3.11 11.62 2.33
C LYS A 96 1.61 11.50 1.96
N VAL A 97 0.75 11.32 2.96
CA VAL A 97 -0.71 11.20 2.77
C VAL A 97 -1.47 12.04 3.79
N GLU A 98 -2.50 12.76 3.33
CA GLU A 98 -3.50 13.38 4.21
C GLU A 98 -4.64 12.40 4.49
N LEU A 99 -4.74 11.96 5.75
CA LEU A 99 -5.81 11.08 6.23
C LEU A 99 -6.92 11.95 6.84
N GLN A 100 -8.16 11.70 6.42
CA GLN A 100 -9.33 12.32 7.03
C GLN A 100 -9.86 11.37 8.11
N GLU A 101 -9.86 11.80 9.36
CA GLU A 101 -10.41 11.02 10.47
C GLU A 101 -11.96 11.01 10.39
N LEU A 102 -12.55 9.87 10.03
CA LEU A 102 -14.01 9.71 9.96
C LEU A 102 -14.66 9.48 11.33
N TRP A 103 -13.88 9.06 12.32
CA TRP A 103 -14.36 8.80 13.67
C TRP A 103 -13.43 9.46 14.69
N ASN A 104 -13.96 10.37 15.49
CA ASN A 104 -13.21 11.18 16.46
C ASN A 104 -13.44 10.72 17.92
N GLY A 105 -14.02 9.54 18.12
CA GLY A 105 -14.28 8.98 19.45
C GLY A 105 -15.30 9.73 20.31
N ARG A 106 -15.90 10.81 19.81
CA ARG A 106 -16.95 11.53 20.51
C ARG A 106 -18.28 10.86 20.21
N SER A 107 -18.90 10.27 21.23
CA SER A 107 -20.32 9.96 21.20
C SER A 107 -21.09 11.19 20.72
N GLN A 108 -22.05 11.02 19.80
CA GLN A 108 -23.05 12.06 19.52
C GLN A 108 -23.92 12.25 20.78
N SER A 109 -23.37 12.92 21.80
CA SER A 109 -24.11 13.39 22.96
C SER A 109 -25.03 14.53 22.50
N GLY A 110 -26.15 14.17 21.88
CA GLY A 110 -27.10 15.16 21.36
C GLY A 110 -28.50 14.65 20.99
N LEU A 111 -28.77 13.35 21.05
CA LEU A 111 -30.10 12.79 20.69
C LEU A 111 -30.88 12.23 21.89
N LEU A 112 -30.75 12.84 23.07
CA LEU A 112 -31.63 12.59 24.20
C LEU A 112 -32.02 13.92 24.85
N ASN A 113 -32.93 14.65 24.21
CA ASN A 113 -33.96 15.34 24.97
C ASN A 113 -35.26 15.38 24.16
N SER A 114 -36.02 14.30 24.28
CA SER A 114 -37.46 14.27 24.02
C SER A 114 -38.18 14.56 25.34
N SER A 115 -38.89 15.68 25.42
CA SER A 115 -40.15 15.89 26.16
C SER A 115 -40.74 17.25 25.78
#